data_AF-A0A5S9M977-F1
#
_entry.id   AF-A0A5S9M977-F1
#
_cell.length_a   1.000
_cell.length_b   1.000
_cell.length_c   1.000
_cell.angle_alpha   90.00
_cell.angle_beta   90.00
_cell.angle_gamma   90.00
#
_symmetry.space_group_name_H-M   'P 1'
#
loop_
_entity.id
_entity.type
_entity.pdbx_description
1 polymer ?
#
loop_
_entity_poly.entity_id
_entity_poly.type
_entity_poly.pdbx_seq_one_letter_code
_entity_poly.pdbx_strand_id
1 'polypeptide(L)' 'MLKKAEEIIINDMPIAPIYFYTQLWVQDPKLKGVVVSGLGDVQYKWAHFEK' A
#
# COMPACT_ATOMS: atom_id res chain seq x y z
N MET A 1 3.81 20.72 10.05
CA MET A 1 2.54 21.21 9.48
C MET A 1 1.49 20.11 9.42
N LEU A 2 1.76 18.95 8.79
CA LEU A 2 0.78 17.87 8.62
C LEU A 2 0.10 17.40 9.93
N LYS A 3 0.86 17.27 11.04
CA LYS A 3 0.29 16.91 12.35
C LYS A 3 -0.81 17.85 12.85
N LYS A 4 -0.67 19.17 12.62
CA LYS A 4 -1.68 20.16 13.04
C LYS A 4 -2.95 20.06 12.20
N ALA A 5 -2.82 19.68 10.92
CA ALA A 5 -3.97 19.46 10.05
C ALA A 5 -4.72 18.17 10.41
N GLU A 6 -3.99 17.10 10.74
CA GLU A 6 -4.57 15.85 11.26
C GLU A 6 -5.33 16.07 12.57
N GLU A 7 -4.79 16.88 13.48
CA GLU A 7 -5.42 17.24 14.76
C GLU A 7 -6.76 17.96 14.58
N ILE A 8 -6.88 18.87 13.61
CA ILE A 8 -8.15 19.54 13.27
C ILE A 8 -9.16 18.53 12.71
N ILE A 9 -8.73 17.64 11.79
CA ILE A 9 -9.61 16.62 11.20
C ILE A 9 -10.12 15.63 12.26
N ILE A 10 -9.27 15.23 13.23
CA ILE A 10 -9.70 14.35 14.31
C ILE A 10 -10.68 15.05 15.26
N ASN A 11 -10.42 16.32 15.60
CA ASN A 11 -11.28 17.09 16.54
C ASN A 11 -12.65 17.43 15.95
N ASP A 12 -12.71 17.79 14.68
CA ASP A 12 -13.97 18.16 14.01
C ASP A 12 -14.77 16.92 13.57
N MET A 13 -14.17 15.73 13.61
CA MET A 13 -14.70 14.44 13.13
C MET A 13 -15.57 14.53 11.84
N PRO A 14 -15.15 15.23 10.76
CA PRO A 14 -15.92 15.26 9.52
C PRO A 14 -15.80 13.93 8.74
N ILE A 15 -14.75 13.14 9.02
CA ILE A 15 -14.46 11.84 8.40
C ILE A 15 -13.98 10.90 9.50
N ALA A 16 -14.68 9.79 9.72
CA ALA A 16 -14.28 8.77 10.68
C ALA A 16 -13.55 7.61 9.96
N PRO A 17 -12.23 7.45 10.13
CA PRO A 17 -11.52 6.32 9.55
C PRO A 17 -11.93 5.02 10.26
N ILE A 18 -12.54 4.09 9.52
CA ILE A 18 -13.02 2.81 10.05
C ILE A 18 -11.87 1.80 10.15
N TYR A 19 -10.98 1.77 9.15
CA TYR A 19 -9.76 0.97 9.15
C TYR A 19 -8.79 1.45 8.07
N PHE A 20 -7.49 1.20 8.27
CA PHE A 20 -6.49 1.35 7.23
C PHE A 20 -6.34 0.02 6.49
N TYR A 21 -6.57 0.04 5.17
CA TYR A 21 -6.51 -1.18 4.37
C TYR A 21 -5.06 -1.64 4.18
N THR A 22 -4.78 -2.89 4.56
CA THR A 22 -3.54 -3.58 4.20
C THR A 22 -3.78 -4.37 2.93
N GLN A 23 -2.99 -4.09 1.89
CA GLN A 23 -3.07 -4.83 0.63
C GLN A 23 -2.35 -6.17 0.77
N LEU A 24 -3.13 -7.25 0.89
CA LEU A 24 -2.62 -8.62 0.91
C LEU A 24 -2.24 -9.05 -0.51
N TRP A 25 -1.05 -9.62 -0.68
CA TRP A 25 -0.57 -10.13 -1.96
C TRP A 25 0.14 -11.47 -1.78
N VAL A 26 0.16 -12.27 -2.85
CA VAL A 26 0.81 -13.59 -2.87
C VAL A 26 1.78 -13.65 -4.05
N GLN A 27 2.91 -14.33 -3.85
CA GLN A 27 3.96 -14.49 -4.85
C GLN A 27 4.29 -15.97 -5.05
N ASP A 28 4.27 -16.42 -6.31
CA ASP A 28 4.85 -17.73 -6.66
C ASP A 28 6.36 -17.68 -6.39
N PRO A 29 6.93 -18.63 -5.62
CA PRO A 29 8.37 -18.68 -5.36
C PRO A 29 9.25 -18.69 -6.61
N LYS A 30 8.74 -19.17 -7.75
CA LYS A 30 9.45 -19.22 -9.03
C LYS A 30 9.41 -17.91 -9.81
N LEU A 31 8.47 -17.01 -9.49
CA LEU A 31 8.33 -15.71 -10.14
C LEU A 31 9.24 -14.69 -9.45
N LYS A 32 10.34 -14.32 -10.08
CA LYS A 32 11.30 -13.32 -9.58
C LYS A 32 11.13 -11.97 -10.27
N GLY A 33 11.67 -10.92 -9.68
CA GLY A 33 11.68 -9.57 -10.27
C GLY A 33 10.35 -8.79 -10.17
N VAL A 34 9.39 -9.27 -9.37
CA VAL A 34 8.17 -8.53 -9.04
C VAL A 34 8.50 -7.40 -8.05
N VAL A 35 7.97 -6.20 -8.30
CA VAL A 35 8.13 -5.04 -7.40
C VAL A 35 6.75 -4.55 -6.98
N VAL A 36 6.52 -4.44 -5.67
CA VAL A 36 5.31 -3.78 -5.14
C VAL A 36 5.65 -2.31 -4.89
N SER A 37 4.91 -1.40 -5.51
CA SER A 37 5.10 0.04 -5.35
C SER A 37 4.72 0.47 -3.92
N GLY A 38 5.26 1.61 -3.46
CA GLY A 38 4.83 2.20 -2.17
C GLY A 38 3.35 2.64 -2.14
N LEU A 39 2.68 2.62 -3.30
CA LEU A 39 1.25 2.88 -3.45
C LEU A 39 0.40 1.59 -3.49
N GLY A 40 1.05 0.42 -3.50
CA GLY A 40 0.39 -0.90 -3.49
C GLY A 40 0.34 -1.60 -4.84
N ASP A 41 0.71 -0.94 -5.95
CA ASP A 41 0.66 -1.57 -7.28
C ASP A 41 1.71 -2.64 -7.46
N VAL A 42 1.32 -3.80 -8.00
CA VAL A 42 2.24 -4.87 -8.37
C VAL A 42 2.79 -4.64 -9.77
N GLN A 43 4.10 -4.47 -9.89
CA GLN A 43 4.78 -4.23 -11.16
C GLN A 43 5.45 -5.50 -11.67
N TYR A 44 5.03 -5.92 -12.87
CA TYR A 44 5.55 -7.12 -13.54
C TYR A 44 6.57 -6.81 -14.65
N LYS A 45 6.96 -5.54 -14.82
CA LYS A 45 7.85 -5.09 -15.90
C LYS A 45 9.19 -5.86 -15.95
N TRP A 46 9.71 -6.25 -14.80
CA TRP A 46 10.97 -6.99 -14.67
C TRP A 46 10.76 -8.44 -14.22
N ALA A 47 9.52 -8.89 -14.18
CA ALA A 47 9.18 -10.19 -13.66
C ALA A 47 9.56 -11.29 -14.67
N HIS A 48 10.12 -12.38 -14.16
CA HIS A 48 10.48 -13.55 -14.95
C HIS A 48 10.40 -14.81 -14.09
N PHE A 49 10.22 -15.96 -14.72
CA PHE A 49 10.28 -17.25 -14.05
C PHE A 49 11.71 -17.78 -14.04
N GLU A 50 12.22 -18.11 -12.85
CA GLU A 50 13.44 -18.93 -12.72
C GLU A 50 13.08 -20.42 -12.85
N LYS A 51 14.00 -21.19 -13.44
CA LYS A 51 13.85 -22.64 -13.66
C LYS A 51 13.98 -23.43 -12.37
#